data_AF-A0A8S1YDD6-F1
#
_entry.id   AF-A0A8S1YDD6-F1
#
_cell.length_a   1.000
_cell.length_b   1.000
_cell.length_c   1.000
_cell.angle_alpha   90.00
_cell.angle_beta   90.00
_cell.angle_gamma   90.00
#
_symmetry.space_group_name_H-M   'P 1'
#
loop_
_entity.id
_entity.type
_entity.pdbx_description
1 polymer ?
#
loop_
_entity_poly.entity_id
_entity_poly.type
_entity_poly.pdbx_seq_one_letter_code
_entity_poly.pdbx_strand_id
1 'polypeptide(L)'
;MKQNSQQTRTYQKVSNIKKKTLMNMVFLLGFKIKHAAKQLNIKYAAAKTIIVCHRNNVIKQKLEFKSSSECKIVSINSKKCKITIITRVGGDAVSQISFEYSQKQGA
;
A
#
# COMPACT_ATOMS: atom_id res chain seq x y z
N MET A 1 24.90 -36.47 26.49
CA MET A 1 23.46 -36.61 26.15
C MET A 1 22.99 -35.30 25.54
N LYS A 2 22.69 -35.26 24.23
CA LYS A 2 22.19 -34.05 23.56
C LYS A 2 20.71 -33.90 23.85
N GLN A 3 20.32 -32.86 24.59
CA GLN A 3 18.92 -32.56 24.85
C GLN A 3 18.26 -32.09 23.53
N ASN A 4 17.51 -32.99 22.90
CA ASN A 4 16.61 -32.67 21.80
C ASN A 4 15.43 -31.85 22.35
N SER A 5 15.61 -30.54 22.46
CA SER A 5 14.50 -29.62 22.65
C SER A 5 13.85 -29.34 21.29
N GLN A 6 13.00 -30.26 20.83
CA GLN A 6 11.99 -29.96 19.80
C GLN A 6 10.93 -29.02 20.39
N GLN A 7 11.32 -27.81 20.79
CA GLN A 7 10.35 -26.75 21.07
C GLN A 7 9.80 -26.28 19.72
N THR A 8 8.72 -26.90 19.29
CA THR A 8 7.92 -26.42 18.17
C THR A 8 7.50 -24.98 18.46
N ARG A 9 7.84 -24.06 17.55
CA ARG A 9 7.49 -22.65 17.68
C ARG A 9 5.97 -22.53 17.78
N THR A 10 5.46 -22.14 18.94
CA THR A 10 4.04 -21.84 19.11
C THR A 10 3.72 -20.56 18.32
N TYR A 11 3.01 -20.73 17.20
CA TYR A 11 2.54 -19.61 16.38
C TYR A 11 1.29 -19.02 17.02
N GLN A 12 1.44 -17.90 17.72
CA GLN A 12 0.29 -17.10 18.12
C GLN A 12 -0.28 -16.37 16.91
N LYS A 13 -1.56 -16.60 16.63
CA LYS A 13 -2.29 -15.87 15.60
C LYS A 13 -2.47 -14.42 16.04
N VAL A 14 -1.91 -13.49 15.27
CA VAL A 14 -2.09 -12.05 15.51
C VAL A 14 -3.53 -11.68 15.15
N SER A 15 -4.24 -11.03 16.08
CA SER A 15 -5.61 -10.56 15.85
C SER A 15 -5.67 -9.53 14.73
N ASN A 16 -6.81 -9.46 14.04
CA ASN A 16 -6.99 -8.53 12.91
C ASN A 16 -6.87 -7.07 13.34
N ILE A 17 -7.33 -6.74 14.56
CA ILE A 17 -7.19 -5.40 15.16
C ILE A 17 -5.71 -5.03 15.24
N LYS A 18 -4.88 -5.89 15.83
CA LYS A 18 -3.44 -5.64 15.96
C LYS A 18 -2.74 -5.56 14.61
N LYS A 19 -3.16 -6.34 13.61
CA LYS A 19 -2.64 -6.21 12.23
C LYS A 19 -2.94 -4.82 11.65
N LYS A 20 -4.18 -4.35 11.77
CA LYS A 20 -4.58 -3.03 11.29
C LYS A 20 -3.80 -1.92 12.00
N THR A 21 -3.68 -1.98 13.32
CA THR A 21 -2.89 -1.01 14.09
C THR A 21 -1.42 -1.04 13.69
N LEU A 22 -0.83 -2.21 13.47
CA LEU A 22 0.55 -2.35 13.00
C LEU A 22 0.74 -1.66 11.64
N MET A 23 -0.20 -1.85 10.70
CA MET A 23 -0.13 -1.19 9.39
C MET A 23 -0.24 0.32 9.50
N ASN A 24 -1.18 0.82 10.29
CA ASN A 24 -1.32 2.27 10.50
C ASN A 24 -0.05 2.88 11.10
N MET A 25 0.54 2.23 12.10
CA MET A 25 1.79 2.72 12.71
C MET A 25 2.94 2.76 11.70
N VAL A 26 3.09 1.73 10.87
CA VAL A 26 4.21 1.64 9.93
C VAL A 26 4.00 2.55 8.71
N PHE A 27 2.81 2.54 8.10
CA PHE A 27 2.56 3.22 6.83
C PHE A 27 2.04 4.65 6.99
N LEU A 28 1.16 4.91 7.94
CA LEU A 28 0.58 6.25 8.13
C LEU A 28 1.45 7.10 9.06
N LEU A 29 1.96 6.51 10.14
CA LEU A 29 2.73 7.23 11.16
C LEU A 29 4.26 7.10 10.99
N GLY A 30 4.73 6.29 10.03
CA GLY A 30 6.15 6.17 9.69
C GLY A 30 7.02 5.42 10.71
N PHE A 31 6.44 4.66 11.63
CA PHE A 31 7.21 3.92 12.63
C PHE A 31 8.02 2.78 12.01
N LYS A 32 9.24 2.57 12.53
CA LYS A 32 10.02 1.36 12.22
C LYS A 32 9.24 0.11 12.68
N ILE A 33 9.19 -0.92 11.84
CA ILE A 33 8.46 -2.18 12.14
C ILE A 33 8.84 -2.76 13.51
N LYS A 34 10.14 -2.74 13.86
CA LYS A 34 10.63 -3.22 15.16
C LYS A 34 10.01 -2.47 16.34
N HIS A 35 9.84 -1.16 16.21
CA HIS A 35 9.24 -0.32 17.25
C HIS A 35 7.73 -0.59 17.38
N ALA A 36 7.00 -0.57 16.27
CA ALA A 36 5.56 -0.84 16.25
C ALA A 36 5.24 -2.25 16.76
N ALA A 37 6.06 -3.25 16.40
CA ALA A 37 5.92 -4.62 16.90
C ALA A 37 6.11 -4.71 18.42
N LYS A 38 7.08 -3.97 18.99
CA LYS A 38 7.31 -3.90 20.43
C LYS A 38 6.10 -3.27 21.15
N GLN A 39 5.57 -2.16 20.63
CA GLN A 39 4.41 -1.48 21.22
C GLN A 39 3.14 -2.34 21.19
N LEU A 40 2.93 -3.12 20.12
CA LEU A 40 1.75 -3.98 19.97
C LEU A 40 1.91 -5.37 20.61
N ASN A 41 3.06 -5.62 21.23
CA ASN A 41 3.48 -6.90 21.77
C ASN A 41 3.29 -8.04 20.74
N ILE A 42 3.87 -7.84 19.55
CA ILE A 42 3.91 -8.82 18.44
C ILE A 42 5.37 -9.22 18.22
N LYS A 43 5.63 -10.51 18.00
CA LYS A 43 6.96 -10.98 17.58
C LYS A 43 7.39 -10.27 16.29
N TYR A 44 8.58 -9.69 16.28
CA TYR A 44 9.10 -8.94 15.12
C TYR A 44 9.03 -9.72 13.80
N ALA A 45 9.33 -11.03 13.84
CA ALA A 45 9.24 -11.89 12.66
C ALA A 45 7.81 -11.90 12.06
N ALA A 46 6.78 -12.04 12.90
CA ALA A 46 5.39 -12.00 12.45
C ALA A 46 5.01 -10.62 11.90
N ALA A 47 5.41 -9.54 12.58
CA ALA A 47 5.17 -8.18 12.11
C ALA A 47 5.81 -7.91 10.74
N LYS A 48 7.06 -8.36 10.53
CA LYS A 48 7.76 -8.25 9.24
C LYS A 48 7.00 -9.00 8.15
N THR A 49 6.56 -10.23 8.41
CA THR A 49 5.77 -11.01 7.44
C THR A 49 4.47 -10.31 7.07
N ILE A 50 3.74 -9.77 8.06
CA ILE A 50 2.49 -9.04 7.83
C ILE A 50 2.73 -7.84 6.90
N ILE A 51 3.74 -7.02 7.20
CA ILE A 51 4.05 -5.81 6.42
C ILE A 51 4.53 -6.15 5.00
N VAL A 52 5.38 -7.18 4.85
CA VAL A 52 5.87 -7.61 3.53
C VAL A 52 4.73 -8.17 2.68
N CYS A 53 3.86 -8.99 3.26
CA CYS A 53 2.70 -9.55 2.58
C CYS A 53 1.76 -8.43 2.09
N HIS A 54 1.46 -7.45 2.95
CA HIS A 54 0.65 -6.30 2.57
C HIS A 54 1.30 -5.47 1.46
N ARG A 55 2.60 -5.19 1.57
CA ARG A 55 3.33 -4.43 0.55
C ARG A 55 3.27 -5.11 -0.81
N ASN A 56 3.42 -6.43 -0.85
CA ASN A 56 3.41 -7.16 -2.12
C ASN A 56 2.01 -7.25 -2.73
N ASN A 57 0.98 -7.46 -1.92
CA ASN A 57 -0.36 -7.71 -2.41
C ASN A 57 -1.17 -6.44 -2.68
N VAL A 58 -0.94 -5.37 -1.91
CA VAL A 58 -1.75 -4.14 -1.96
C VAL A 58 -0.97 -2.97 -2.57
N ILE A 59 0.31 -2.80 -2.20
CA ILE A 59 1.10 -1.63 -2.65
C ILE A 59 1.75 -1.89 -4.01
N LYS A 60 2.35 -3.07 -4.19
CA LYS A 60 3.04 -3.48 -5.42
C LYS A 60 2.13 -4.21 -6.41
N GLN A 61 0.82 -4.22 -6.17
CA GLN A 61 -0.10 -4.85 -7.10
C GLN A 61 0.15 -4.26 -8.49
N LYS A 62 0.38 -5.14 -9.48
CA LYS A 62 0.72 -4.71 -10.85
C LYS A 62 -0.35 -3.72 -11.30
N LEU A 63 0.07 -2.51 -11.68
CA LEU A 63 -0.83 -1.54 -12.28
C LEU A 63 -1.42 -2.18 -13.53
N GLU A 64 -2.71 -2.46 -13.51
CA GLU A 64 -3.42 -2.88 -14.71
C GLU A 64 -3.53 -1.68 -15.63
N PHE A 65 -2.73 -1.68 -16.69
CA PHE A 65 -2.83 -0.67 -17.72
C PHE A 65 -4.14 -0.88 -18.47
N LYS A 66 -4.99 0.15 -18.50
CA LYS A 66 -6.27 0.11 -19.22
C LYS A 66 -6.11 -0.08 -20.73
N SER A 67 -4.96 0.27 -21.28
CA SER A 67 -4.64 0.09 -22.69
C SER A 67 -3.34 -0.68 -22.83
N SER A 68 -3.32 -1.60 -23.80
CA SER A 68 -2.10 -2.23 -24.31
C SER A 68 -1.37 -1.35 -25.32
N SER A 69 -2.00 -0.26 -25.78
CA SER A 69 -1.39 0.67 -26.74
C SER A 69 -0.32 1.54 -26.08
N GLU A 70 0.72 1.84 -26.84
CA GLU A 70 1.76 2.78 -26.44
C GLU A 70 1.21 4.20 -26.19
N CYS A 71 1.88 4.94 -25.31
CA CYS A 71 1.56 6.33 -25.04
C CYS A 71 1.85 7.18 -26.29
N LYS A 72 0.87 7.98 -26.72
CA LYS A 72 1.01 8.87 -27.89
C LYS A 72 0.85 10.33 -27.44
N ILE A 73 1.73 11.20 -27.94
CA ILE A 73 1.54 12.64 -27.85
C ILE A 73 0.51 13.02 -28.90
N VAL A 74 -0.62 13.58 -28.47
CA VAL A 74 -1.68 14.06 -29.35
C VAL A 74 -1.90 15.54 -29.11
N SER A 75 -2.29 16.28 -30.16
CA SER A 75 -2.82 17.62 -29.98
C SER A 75 -4.00 17.55 -29.00
N ILE A 76 -4.15 18.58 -28.17
CA ILE A 76 -5.29 18.72 -27.28
C ILE A 76 -6.51 18.98 -28.18
N ASN A 77 -7.12 17.92 -28.71
CA ASN A 77 -8.35 17.99 -29.47
C ASN A 77 -9.50 18.32 -28.52
N SER A 78 -10.57 18.90 -29.06
CA SER A 78 -11.77 19.45 -28.42
C SER A 78 -12.58 18.50 -27.51
N LYS A 79 -12.09 17.29 -27.22
CA LYS A 79 -12.66 16.41 -26.20
C LYS A 79 -12.15 16.81 -24.83
N LYS A 80 -13.09 17.19 -23.95
CA LYS A 80 -12.86 17.36 -22.52
C LYS A 80 -12.19 16.11 -21.97
N CYS A 81 -10.97 16.25 -21.44
CA CYS A 81 -10.29 15.15 -20.76
C CYS A 81 -10.40 15.36 -19.25
N LYS A 82 -10.98 14.38 -18.57
CA LYS A 82 -11.04 14.35 -17.11
C LYS A 82 -9.88 13.50 -16.59
N ILE A 83 -8.95 14.14 -15.90
CA ILE A 83 -7.81 13.47 -15.26
C ILE A 83 -8.15 13.34 -13.78
N THR A 84 -7.95 12.17 -13.20
CA THR A 84 -8.09 11.95 -11.76
C THR A 84 -6.78 11.45 -11.19
N ILE A 85 -6.19 12.23 -10.29
CA ILE A 85 -4.97 11.88 -9.55
C ILE A 85 -5.42 11.32 -8.19
N ILE A 86 -5.03 10.08 -7.90
CA ILE A 86 -5.32 9.43 -6.62
C ILE A 86 -4.00 9.23 -5.89
N THR A 87 -3.83 9.91 -4.76
CA THR A 87 -2.69 9.73 -3.87
C THR A 87 -3.00 8.60 -2.89
N ARG A 88 -2.09 7.63 -2.74
CA ARG A 88 -2.25 6.50 -1.82
C ARG A 88 -1.10 6.42 -0.82
N VAL A 89 -1.39 6.07 0.42
CA VAL A 89 -0.41 5.77 1.48
C VAL A 89 -0.72 4.39 2.05
N GLY A 90 0.28 3.50 2.07
CA GLY A 90 0.07 2.13 2.55
C GLY A 90 -0.91 1.28 1.71
N GLY A 91 -1.30 1.76 0.52
CA GLY A 91 -2.32 1.14 -0.33
C GLY A 91 -3.69 1.83 -0.28
N ASP A 92 -3.95 2.61 0.76
CA ASP A 92 -5.22 3.31 0.95
C ASP A 92 -5.19 4.69 0.28
N ALA A 93 -6.29 5.10 -0.35
CA ALA A 93 -6.40 6.42 -0.95
C ALA A 93 -6.55 7.50 0.13
N VAL A 94 -5.66 8.49 0.12
CA VAL A 94 -5.64 9.60 1.09
C VAL A 94 -6.08 10.92 0.49
N SER A 95 -5.97 11.06 -0.84
CA SER A 95 -6.42 12.25 -1.56
C SER A 95 -6.80 11.87 -2.98
N GLN A 96 -7.80 12.56 -3.50
CA GLN A 96 -8.24 12.42 -4.88
C GLN A 96 -8.53 13.81 -5.44
N ILE A 97 -7.85 14.16 -6.52
CA ILE A 97 -8.02 15.44 -7.20
C ILE A 97 -8.41 15.15 -8.64
N SER A 98 -9.53 15.72 -9.08
CA SER A 98 -9.98 15.63 -10.46
C SER A 98 -9.77 16.96 -11.16
N PHE A 99 -9.11 16.91 -12.31
CA PHE A 99 -8.91 18.04 -13.20
C PHE A 99 -9.71 17.83 -14.47
N GLU A 100 -10.36 18.89 -14.92
CA GLU A 100 -11.02 18.94 -16.22
C GLU A 100 -10.53 20.20 -16.92
N TYR A 101 -9.82 20.04 -18.03
CA TYR A 101 -9.45 21.18 -18.85
C TYR A 101 -10.51 21.36 -19.95
N SER A 102 -10.97 22.59 -20.11
CA SER A 102 -11.80 23.05 -21.21
C SER A 102 -10.98 24.05 -22.02
N GLN A 103 -10.79 23.81 -23.32
CA GLN A 103 -10.25 24.85 -24.19
C GLN A 103 -11.26 25.99 -24.26
N LYS A 104 -10.82 27.21 -23.94
CA LYS A 104 -11.50 28.40 -24.47
C LYS A 104 -11.22 28.41 -25.97
N GLN A 105 -12.27 28.40 -26.79
CA GLN A 105 -12.15 28.68 -28.21
C GLN A 105 -11.48 30.05 -28.34
N GLY A 106 -10.27 30.06 -28.91
CA GLY A 106 -9.64 31.31 -29.34
C GLY A 106 -10.49 31.91 -30.46
N ALA A 107 -10.70 33.23 -30.37
CA ALA A 107 -11.36 34.07 -31.36
C ALA A 107 -10.64 34.02 -32.71
#